data_AF-A0A3P1T9B8-F1
#
_entry.id   AF-A0A3P1T9B8-F1
#
_cell.length_a   1.000
_cell.length_b   1.000
_cell.length_c   1.000
_cell.angle_alpha   90.00
_cell.angle_beta   90.00
_cell.angle_gamma   90.00
#
_symmetry.space_group_name_H-M   'P 1'
#
loop_
_entity.id
_entity.type
_entity.pdbx_description
1 polymer ?
#
loop_
_entity_poly.entity_id
_entity_poly.type
_entity_poly.pdbx_seq_one_letter_code
_entity_poly.pdbx_strand_id
1 'polypeptide(L)'
;MAHFHDWFGDASLYVLDVPLACCALESQEAAAERPRTTPPADARLAVVLSGTITHAVAPAVRQLIDSLPGRPAVLAFGTCAATGGPYWDSYAVVKGAEELGIRIDQFIAGCPPPPEALTRALEEVRRG
;
A
#
# COMPACT_ATOMS: atom_id res chain seq x y z
N MET A 1 -11.86 6.46 -9.00
CA MET A 1 -10.64 6.45 -9.84
C MET A 1 -9.47 6.15 -8.92
N ALA A 2 -8.69 5.11 -9.21
CA ALA A 2 -7.42 4.91 -8.52
C ALA A 2 -6.47 6.05 -8.90
N HIS A 3 -5.87 6.72 -7.93
CA HIS A 3 -4.92 7.81 -8.16
C HIS A 3 -3.51 7.29 -7.91
N PHE A 4 -2.65 7.38 -8.92
CA PHE A 4 -1.25 7.01 -8.80
C PHE A 4 -0.40 8.25 -8.57
N HIS A 5 0.69 8.08 -7.84
CA HIS A 5 1.74 9.05 -7.70
C HIS A 5 2.98 8.56 -8.44
N ASP A 6 3.58 9.41 -9.29
CA ASP A 6 4.98 9.21 -9.67
C ASP A 6 5.81 9.53 -8.44
N TRP A 7 6.28 8.48 -7.77
CA TRP A 7 6.85 8.66 -6.44
C TRP A 7 8.15 9.43 -6.52
N PHE A 8 9.01 9.19 -7.51
CA PHE A 8 10.31 9.85 -7.59
C PHE A 8 10.35 11.01 -8.58
N GLY A 9 9.26 11.25 -9.32
CA GLY A 9 9.16 12.31 -10.33
C GLY A 9 9.97 12.04 -11.60
N ASP A 10 10.51 10.83 -11.74
CA ASP A 10 11.34 10.37 -12.86
C ASP A 10 10.73 9.16 -13.57
N ALA A 11 9.45 8.87 -13.34
CA ALA A 11 8.72 7.72 -13.86
C ALA A 11 9.31 6.34 -13.52
N SER A 12 10.21 6.24 -12.54
CA SER A 12 10.83 4.96 -12.16
C SER A 12 9.91 4.04 -11.34
N LEU A 13 8.95 4.62 -10.61
CA LEU A 13 7.99 3.88 -9.81
C LEU A 13 6.69 4.66 -9.62
N TYR A 14 5.57 4.04 -9.96
CA TYR A 14 4.25 4.59 -9.73
C TYR A 14 3.61 3.89 -8.54
N VAL A 15 3.10 4.68 -7.60
CA VAL A 15 2.57 4.18 -6.34
C VAL A 15 1.08 4.43 -6.27
N LEU A 16 0.32 3.37 -6.02
CA LEU A 16 -1.08 3.43 -5.66
C LEU A 16 -1.21 3.25 -4.15
N ASP A 17 -1.67 4.30 -3.46
CA ASP A 17 -2.02 4.19 -2.04
C ASP A 17 -3.46 3.69 -1.90
N VAL A 18 -3.67 2.69 -1.03
CA VAL A 18 -4.97 2.18 -0.63
C VAL A 18 -5.20 2.63 0.82
N PRO A 19 -5.81 3.81 1.01
CA PRO A 19 -6.02 4.37 2.34
C PRO A 19 -7.15 3.64 3.06
N LEU A 20 -6.83 2.96 4.17
CA LEU A 20 -7.77 2.09 4.89
C LEU A 20 -8.05 2.56 6.33
N ALA A 21 -7.05 3.12 7.02
CA ALA A 21 -7.19 3.57 8.40
C ALA A 21 -6.19 4.71 8.73
N CYS A 22 -5.71 4.81 9.98
CA CYS A 22 -4.82 5.88 10.43
C CYS A 22 -3.49 5.99 9.66
N CYS A 23 -2.95 4.89 9.13
CA CYS A 23 -1.74 4.92 8.31
C CYS A 23 -1.92 5.71 7.02
N ALA A 24 -3.17 5.93 6.57
CA ALA A 24 -3.46 6.77 5.42
C ALA A 24 -3.03 8.23 5.60
N LEU A 25 -2.98 8.74 6.84
CA LEU A 25 -2.54 10.12 7.07
C LEU A 25 -1.04 10.28 6.80
N GLU A 26 -0.24 9.34 7.30
CA GLU A 26 1.21 9.33 7.09
C GLU A 26 1.57 9.02 5.62
N SER A 27 0.80 8.16 4.94
CA SER A 27 1.00 7.89 3.51
C SER A 27 0.66 9.13 2.66
N GLN A 28 -0.39 9.86 3.01
CA GLN A 28 -0.78 11.10 2.34
C GLN A 28 0.22 12.24 2.61
N GLU A 29 0.77 12.33 3.81
CA GLU A 29 1.86 13.26 4.11
C GLU A 29 3.09 12.96 3.26
N ALA A 30 3.51 11.68 3.20
CA ALA A 30 4.63 11.27 2.34
C ALA A 30 4.38 11.54 0.85
N ALA A 31 3.12 11.47 0.40
CA ALA A 31 2.70 11.67 -0.97
C ALA A 31 2.35 13.13 -1.32
N ALA A 32 2.32 14.06 -0.36
CA ALA A 32 1.74 15.40 -0.52
C ALA A 32 2.36 16.19 -1.68
N GLU A 33 3.67 16.08 -1.86
CA GLU A 33 4.42 16.76 -2.92
C GLU A 33 4.68 15.87 -4.16
N ARG A 34 4.17 14.63 -4.18
CA ARG A 34 4.43 13.68 -5.27
C ARG A 34 3.43 13.88 -6.41
N PRO A 35 3.88 14.03 -7.66
CA PRO A 35 3.00 14.25 -8.81
C PRO A 35 1.92 13.18 -8.95
N ARG A 36 0.65 13.60 -8.95
CA ARG A 36 -0.48 12.72 -9.29
C ARG A 36 -0.53 12.52 -10.79
N THR A 37 -0.51 11.28 -11.25
CA THR A 37 -0.44 10.96 -12.66
C THR A 37 -1.12 9.63 -12.98
N THR A 38 -1.26 9.33 -14.27
CA THR A 38 -1.70 8.01 -14.75
C THR A 38 -0.48 7.27 -15.27
N PRO A 39 -0.19 6.06 -14.75
CA PRO A 39 0.96 5.29 -15.22
C PRO A 39 0.74 4.82 -16.67
N PRO A 40 1.81 4.76 -17.48
CA PRO A 40 1.82 3.95 -18.70
C PRO A 40 1.45 2.48 -18.41
N ALA A 41 1.00 1.74 -19.43
CA ALA A 41 0.54 0.36 -19.27
C ALA A 41 1.65 -0.62 -18.81
N ASP A 42 2.90 -0.33 -19.13
CA ASP A 42 4.11 -1.10 -18.82
C ASP A 42 4.88 -0.55 -17.60
N ALA A 43 4.31 0.42 -16.89
CA ALA A 43 4.95 1.05 -15.76
C ALA A 43 5.19 0.08 -14.59
N ARG A 44 6.27 0.31 -13.84
CA ARG A 44 6.50 -0.38 -12.57
C ARG A 44 5.55 0.16 -11.51
N LEU A 45 4.76 -0.72 -10.91
CA LEU A 45 3.74 -0.37 -9.93
C LEU A 45 4.10 -0.87 -8.53
N ALA A 46 3.82 -0.04 -7.54
CA ALA A 46 3.75 -0.45 -6.13
C ALA A 46 2.37 -0.10 -5.56
N VAL A 47 1.83 -0.98 -4.74
CA VAL A 47 0.57 -0.80 -4.00
C VAL A 47 0.91 -0.72 -2.52
N VAL A 48 0.44 0.34 -1.86
CA VAL A 48 0.63 0.53 -0.42
C VAL A 48 -0.70 0.30 0.27
N LEU A 49 -0.77 -0.73 1.12
CA LEU A 49 -1.94 -1.01 1.96
C LEU A 49 -1.79 -0.22 3.26
N SER A 50 -2.45 0.93 3.33
CA SER A 50 -2.29 1.91 4.40
C SER A 50 -3.34 1.72 5.49
N GLY A 51 -3.13 0.69 6.32
CA GLY A 51 -3.89 0.45 7.54
C GLY A 51 -4.72 -0.83 7.55
N THR A 52 -5.78 -0.84 8.37
CA THR A 52 -6.56 -2.04 8.70
C THR A 52 -7.45 -2.50 7.55
N ILE A 53 -7.32 -3.75 7.15
CA ILE A 53 -8.23 -4.37 6.17
C ILE A 53 -9.38 -5.03 6.93
N THR A 54 -10.60 -4.55 6.71
CA THR A 54 -11.80 -5.19 7.27
C THR A 54 -12.38 -6.21 6.30
N HIS A 55 -13.11 -7.21 6.80
CA HIS A 55 -13.81 -8.18 5.95
C HIS A 55 -14.79 -7.50 4.98
N ALA A 56 -15.36 -6.36 5.35
CA ALA A 56 -16.27 -5.60 4.50
C ALA A 56 -15.59 -5.04 3.24
N VAL A 57 -14.32 -4.62 3.34
CA VAL A 57 -13.57 -4.01 2.22
C VAL A 57 -12.61 -4.98 1.55
N ALA A 58 -12.34 -6.14 2.16
CA ALA A 58 -11.42 -7.15 1.64
C ALA A 58 -11.66 -7.54 0.18
N PRO A 59 -12.92 -7.76 -0.30
CA PRO A 59 -13.15 -8.07 -1.72
C PRO A 59 -12.73 -6.93 -2.65
N ALA A 60 -12.95 -5.68 -2.24
CA ALA A 60 -12.59 -4.50 -3.03
C ALA A 60 -11.07 -4.31 -3.09
N VAL A 61 -10.36 -4.54 -1.98
CA VAL A 61 -8.88 -4.52 -1.94
C VAL A 61 -8.31 -5.58 -2.87
N ARG A 62 -8.85 -6.81 -2.81
CA ARG A 62 -8.42 -7.90 -3.68
C ARG A 62 -8.65 -7.59 -5.16
N GLN A 63 -9.86 -7.15 -5.50
CA GLN A 63 -10.22 -6.79 -6.87
C GLN A 63 -9.37 -5.63 -7.41
N LEU A 64 -9.06 -4.64 -6.57
CA LEU A 64 -8.19 -3.52 -6.94
C LEU A 64 -6.82 -4.02 -7.37
N ILE A 65 -6.17 -4.87 -6.55
CA ILE A 65 -4.85 -5.42 -6.89
C ILE A 65 -4.90 -6.31 -8.13
N ASP A 66 -5.92 -7.18 -8.25
CA ASP A 66 -6.09 -8.06 -9.42
C ASP A 66 -6.33 -7.29 -10.73
N SER A 67 -6.87 -6.06 -10.65
CA SER A 67 -7.13 -5.21 -11.82
C SER A 67 -5.90 -4.46 -12.34
N LEU A 68 -4.79 -4.46 -11.59
CA LEU A 68 -3.57 -3.77 -12.00
C LEU A 68 -2.80 -4.60 -13.04
N PRO A 69 -2.16 -3.95 -14.03
CA PRO A 69 -1.32 -4.66 -14.98
C PRO A 69 -0.06 -5.20 -14.30
N GLY A 70 0.30 -6.44 -14.64
CA GLY A 70 1.47 -7.11 -14.09
C GLY A 70 1.32 -7.47 -12.61
N ARG A 71 2.44 -7.83 -11.97
CA ARG A 71 2.48 -8.07 -10.52
C ARG A 71 3.03 -6.83 -9.82
N PRO A 72 2.19 -5.97 -9.22
CA PRO A 72 2.69 -4.83 -8.47
C PRO A 72 3.48 -5.30 -7.25
N ALA A 73 4.45 -4.51 -6.81
CA ALA A 73 5.05 -4.70 -5.49
C ALA A 73 4.02 -4.30 -4.43
N VAL A 74 3.70 -5.17 -3.47
CA VAL A 74 2.71 -4.86 -2.43
C VAL A 74 3.40 -4.59 -1.10
N LEU A 75 3.14 -3.43 -0.53
CA LEU A 75 3.70 -2.99 0.74
C LEU A 75 2.60 -2.93 1.80
N ALA A 76 2.83 -3.54 2.95
CA ALA A 76 2.01 -3.36 4.13
C ALA A 76 2.53 -2.17 4.93
N PHE A 77 1.78 -1.05 4.93
CA PHE A 77 2.15 0.15 5.65
C PHE A 77 1.45 0.19 7.01
N GLY A 78 2.21 -0.17 8.04
CA GLY A 78 1.73 -0.34 9.40
C GLY A 78 1.28 -1.76 9.73
N THR A 79 1.25 -2.07 11.02
CA THR A 79 1.04 -3.43 11.53
C THR A 79 -0.31 -4.02 11.14
N CYS A 80 -1.35 -3.20 10.99
CA CYS A 80 -2.69 -3.69 10.68
C CYS A 80 -2.80 -4.39 9.31
N ALA A 81 -2.09 -3.89 8.29
CA ALA A 81 -2.12 -4.47 6.94
C ALA A 81 -1.38 -5.83 6.89
N ALA A 82 -0.40 -6.02 7.77
CA ALA A 82 0.42 -7.23 7.82
C ALA A 82 -0.16 -8.33 8.71
N THR A 83 -0.65 -7.99 9.91
CA THR A 83 -1.04 -8.98 10.92
C THR A 83 -2.38 -8.68 11.62
N GLY A 84 -3.16 -7.70 11.14
CA GLY A 84 -4.34 -7.18 11.85
C GLY A 84 -4.02 -6.24 13.01
N GLY A 85 -2.75 -6.15 13.43
CA GLY A 85 -2.26 -5.20 14.42
C GLY A 85 -2.97 -5.32 15.77
N PRO A 86 -3.32 -4.20 16.44
CA PRO A 86 -4.02 -4.25 17.72
C PRO A 86 -5.43 -4.85 17.64
N TYR A 87 -5.94 -5.12 16.43
CA TYR A 87 -7.26 -5.66 16.17
C TYR A 87 -7.23 -7.11 15.66
N TRP A 88 -6.13 -7.83 15.83
CA TRP A 88 -5.93 -9.19 15.31
C TRP A 88 -6.99 -10.21 15.79
N ASP A 89 -7.65 -9.94 16.92
CA ASP A 89 -8.71 -10.76 17.52
C ASP A 89 -10.13 -10.26 17.22
N SER A 90 -10.26 -9.17 16.47
CA SER A 90 -11.55 -8.59 16.10
C SER A 90 -12.25 -9.42 15.03
N TYR A 91 -13.56 -9.65 15.19
CA TYR A 91 -14.40 -10.36 14.22
C TYR A 91 -14.49 -9.67 12.85
N ALA A 92 -14.16 -8.38 12.79
CA ALA A 92 -14.34 -7.55 11.59
C ALA A 92 -13.05 -7.39 10.77
N VAL A 93 -11.90 -7.83 11.29
CA VAL A 93 -10.57 -7.52 10.75
C VAL A 93 -9.93 -8.77 10.14
N VAL A 94 -9.39 -8.59 8.94
CA VAL A 94 -8.52 -9.57 8.29
C VAL A 94 -7.16 -9.52 9.00
N LYS A 95 -6.58 -10.67 9.33
CA LYS A 95 -5.33 -10.74 10.11
C LYS A 95 -4.08 -10.52 9.26
N GLY A 96 -4.22 -9.89 8.09
CA GLY A 96 -3.15 -9.62 7.15
C GLY A 96 -3.58 -9.80 5.71
N ALA A 97 -2.99 -9.05 4.79
CA ALA A 97 -3.30 -9.14 3.37
C ALA A 97 -3.10 -10.56 2.80
N GLU A 98 -2.22 -11.37 3.41
CA GLU A 98 -1.98 -12.75 3.00
C GLU A 98 -3.20 -13.67 3.15
N GLU A 99 -4.12 -13.40 4.09
CA GLU A 99 -5.39 -14.15 4.18
C GLU A 99 -6.28 -13.93 2.94
N LEU A 100 -6.06 -12.85 2.20
CA LEU A 100 -6.74 -12.55 0.93
C LEU A 100 -5.99 -13.12 -0.28
N GLY A 101 -4.90 -13.88 -0.07
CA GLY A 101 -4.00 -14.35 -1.11
C GLY A 101 -3.18 -13.22 -1.75
N ILE A 102 -3.05 -12.08 -1.08
CA ILE A 102 -2.19 -10.96 -1.50
C ILE A 102 -0.85 -11.14 -0.79
N ARG A 103 0.20 -11.44 -1.56
CA ARG A 103 1.56 -11.52 -1.04
C ARG A 103 2.06 -10.12 -0.69
N ILE A 104 2.58 -9.95 0.52
CA ILE A 104 3.29 -8.73 0.93
C ILE A 104 4.76 -8.88 0.53
N ASP A 105 5.27 -7.98 -0.30
CA ASP A 105 6.68 -7.94 -0.68
C ASP A 105 7.54 -7.22 0.36
N GLN A 106 6.97 -6.19 1.01
CA GLN A 106 7.64 -5.47 2.09
C GLN A 106 6.68 -5.04 3.19
N PHE A 107 7.08 -5.26 4.44
CA PHE A 107 6.36 -4.78 5.62
C PHE A 107 7.07 -3.58 6.23
N ILE A 108 6.32 -2.49 6.46
CA ILE A 108 6.81 -1.27 7.09
C ILE A 108 6.22 -1.19 8.49
N ALA A 109 7.04 -1.43 9.51
CA ALA A 109 6.60 -1.51 10.90
C ALA A 109 6.21 -0.12 11.47
N GLY A 110 5.08 -0.06 12.18
CA GLY A 110 4.59 1.14 12.87
C GLY A 110 3.06 1.15 13.05
N CYS A 111 2.56 2.08 13.88
CA CYS A 111 1.12 2.23 14.17
C CYS A 111 0.74 3.69 14.53
N PRO A 112 0.81 4.65 13.59
CA PRO A 112 1.30 4.48 12.22
C PRO A 112 2.84 4.60 12.12
N PRO A 113 3.48 4.06 11.06
CA PRO A 113 4.89 4.34 10.78
C PRO A 113 5.07 5.79 10.32
N PRO A 114 6.24 6.41 10.54
CA PRO A 114 6.46 7.79 10.09
C PRO A 114 6.54 7.90 8.56
N PRO A 115 6.22 9.06 7.95
CA PRO A 115 6.11 9.23 6.50
C PRO A 115 7.42 8.91 5.75
N GLU A 116 8.58 9.23 6.33
CA GLU A 116 9.88 8.94 5.74
C GLU A 116 10.17 7.44 5.64
N ALA A 117 9.57 6.61 6.51
CA ALA A 117 9.72 5.15 6.44
C ALA A 117 9.08 4.58 5.16
N LEU A 118 7.95 5.15 4.71
CA LEU A 118 7.32 4.76 3.45
C LEU A 118 8.22 5.09 2.25
N THR A 119 8.81 6.29 2.24
CA THR A 119 9.72 6.68 1.15
C THR A 119 10.96 5.79 1.08
N ARG A 120 11.52 5.41 2.23
CA ARG A 120 12.68 4.49 2.28
C ARG A 120 12.35 3.11 1.73
N ALA A 121 11.21 2.54 2.13
CA ALA A 121 10.76 1.25 1.62
C ALA A 121 10.54 1.28 0.09
N LEU A 122 9.93 2.35 -0.42
CA LEU A 122 9.72 2.50 -1.86
C LEU A 122 11.02 2.68 -2.65
N GLU A 123 12.06 3.27 -2.05
CA GLU A 123 13.40 3.33 -2.66
C GLU A 123 14.05 1.94 -2.73
N GLU A 124 13.83 1.07 -1.75
CA GLU A 124 14.27 -0.33 -1.80
C GLU A 124 13.53 -1.11 -2.89
N VAL A 125 12.21 -0.94 -2.97
CA VAL A 125 11.39 -1.52 -4.04
C VAL A 125 11.82 -1.03 -5.41
N ARG A 126 12.22 0.23 -5.55
CA ARG A 126 12.72 0.79 -6.81
C ARG A 126 14.01 0.11 -7.28
N ARG A 127 14.90 -0.25 -6.35
CA ARG A 127 16.25 -0.78 -6.63
C ARG A 127 16.29 -2.29 -6.87
N GLY A 128 15.36 -3.04 -6.29
CA GLY A 128 15.22 -4.49 -6.52
C GLY A 128 14.69 -4.81 -7.91
#